data_AF-F7RNF0-F1
#
_entry.id   AF-F7RNF0-F1
#
_cell.length_a   1.000
_cell.length_b   1.000
_cell.length_c   1.000
_cell.angle_alpha   90.00
_cell.angle_beta   90.00
_cell.angle_gamma   90.00
#
_symmetry.space_group_name_H-M   'P 1'
#
loop_
_entity.id
_entity.type
_entity.pdbx_description
1 polymer ?
#
loop_
_entity_poly.entity_id
_entity_poly.type
_entity_poly.pdbx_seq_one_letter_code
_entity_poly.pdbx_strand_id
1 'polypeptide(L)'
;MPKIEQHQSHTHMLNHLSKPQPRIDLAELTAQIHFEQVTIIGNASGVWQPAAAGATFVFNGTQYQQAQANLTQTQFNASQLINIANGGFADSQYAFVVHGHERGPLLARALTQIATELTPTLGCWPSSGLTTIALMVQLANTVTVQRMSLLPSLQRAEELTAAHHLPCMVHNWLGERRLAKALFSHRLVWDEFPLLPVDLQASNTVGNDNPFLLLDVLRQKPVDAKPSLQARHEQLNSLVALSQTSTRTWQYYAQQVNLTDYESLFFNHMPETKPSYWFLMDYEASQYLDIIRHQLAYCQQVAGSQSFP
;
A
#
# COMPACT_ATOMS: atom_id res chain seq x y z
N MET A 1 -26.74 15.43 11.92
CA MET A 1 -25.44 15.08 11.31
C MET A 1 -25.46 13.61 10.97
N PRO A 2 -25.24 13.20 9.71
CA PRO A 2 -25.15 11.78 9.39
C PRO A 2 -23.89 11.23 10.07
N LYS A 3 -24.05 10.12 10.78
CA LYS A 3 -22.93 9.37 11.36
C LYS A 3 -22.06 8.93 10.19
N ILE A 4 -20.78 9.32 10.21
CA ILE A 4 -19.76 8.69 9.39
C ILE A 4 -19.71 7.25 9.90
N GLU A 5 -20.32 6.32 9.16
CA GLU A 5 -20.20 4.90 9.44
C GLU A 5 -18.71 4.57 9.43
N GLN A 6 -18.22 4.01 10.54
CA GLN A 6 -16.86 3.50 10.62
C GLN A 6 -16.66 2.54 9.44
N HIS A 7 -15.69 2.84 8.59
CA HIS A 7 -15.26 1.94 7.54
C HIS A 7 -15.00 0.56 8.15
N GLN A 8 -15.84 -0.41 7.81
CA GLN A 8 -15.64 -1.80 8.21
C GLN A 8 -14.31 -2.27 7.62
N SER A 9 -13.47 -2.89 8.46
CA SER A 9 -12.12 -3.29 8.07
C SER A 9 -12.13 -4.36 6.97
N HIS A 10 -10.97 -4.54 6.32
CA HIS A 10 -10.75 -5.58 5.30
C HIS A 10 -11.15 -7.00 5.74
N THR A 11 -11.22 -7.24 7.06
CA THR A 11 -11.71 -8.47 7.69
C THR A 11 -13.12 -8.85 7.24
N HIS A 12 -14.01 -7.88 6.94
CA HIS A 12 -15.34 -8.17 6.40
C HIS A 12 -15.31 -8.65 4.94
N MET A 13 -14.39 -8.15 4.10
CA MET A 13 -14.35 -8.53 2.67
C MET A 13 -13.94 -9.99 2.45
N LEU A 14 -13.00 -10.52 3.24
CA LEU A 14 -12.55 -11.91 3.11
C LEU A 14 -13.65 -12.92 3.44
N ASN A 15 -14.55 -12.59 4.38
CA ASN A 15 -15.69 -13.45 4.72
C ASN A 15 -16.71 -13.55 3.57
N HIS A 16 -16.83 -12.50 2.75
CA HIS A 16 -17.73 -12.46 1.59
C HIS A 16 -17.19 -13.20 0.35
N LEU A 17 -15.88 -13.43 0.25
CA LEU A 17 -15.24 -14.15 -0.87
C LEU A 17 -15.19 -15.67 -0.68
N SER A 18 -16.00 -16.23 0.24
CA SER A 18 -16.03 -17.66 0.58
C SER A 18 -16.34 -18.61 -0.59
N LYS A 19 -16.74 -18.10 -1.76
CA LYS A 19 -16.92 -18.87 -3.00
C LYS A 19 -15.86 -18.49 -4.04
N PRO A 20 -15.22 -19.47 -4.70
CA PRO A 20 -14.32 -19.21 -5.83
C PRO A 20 -15.03 -18.38 -6.88
N GLN A 21 -14.46 -17.23 -7.22
CA GLN A 21 -14.98 -16.39 -8.30
C GLN A 21 -14.53 -16.98 -9.64
N PRO A 22 -15.40 -17.09 -10.65
CA PRO A 22 -15.00 -17.59 -11.96
C PRO A 22 -13.93 -16.67 -12.55
N ARG A 23 -12.81 -17.25 -12.97
CA ARG A 23 -11.72 -16.50 -13.62
C ARG A 23 -12.18 -15.88 -14.93
N ILE A 24 -11.68 -14.69 -15.24
CA ILE A 24 -11.77 -14.02 -16.53
C ILE A 24 -10.43 -14.22 -17.23
N ASP A 25 -10.49 -14.42 -18.55
CA ASP A 25 -9.32 -14.28 -19.41
C ASP A 25 -9.00 -12.79 -19.61
N LEU A 26 -7.84 -12.34 -19.11
CA LEU A 26 -7.44 -10.94 -19.20
C LEU A 26 -7.16 -10.50 -20.65
N ALA A 27 -6.82 -11.42 -21.54
CA ALA A 27 -6.69 -11.11 -22.97
C ALA A 27 -8.06 -10.84 -23.60
N GLU A 28 -9.07 -11.66 -23.27
CA GLU A 28 -10.46 -11.42 -23.69
C GLU A 28 -11.01 -10.13 -23.08
N LEU A 29 -10.66 -9.83 -21.82
CA LEU A 29 -11.04 -8.58 -21.16
C LEU A 29 -10.49 -7.37 -21.90
N THR A 30 -9.25 -7.42 -22.38
CA THR A 30 -8.62 -6.32 -23.12
C THR A 30 -9.34 -6.03 -24.44
N ALA A 31 -9.95 -7.05 -25.06
CA ALA A 31 -10.79 -6.86 -26.25
C ALA A 31 -12.14 -6.19 -25.94
N GLN A 32 -12.62 -6.26 -24.69
CA GLN A 32 -13.89 -5.68 -24.25
C GLN A 32 -13.72 -4.32 -23.56
N ILE A 33 -12.59 -4.12 -22.90
CA ILE A 33 -12.24 -2.91 -22.14
C ILE A 33 -10.78 -2.58 -22.44
N HIS A 34 -10.58 -1.53 -23.22
CA HIS A 34 -9.27 -0.97 -23.51
C HIS A 34 -9.30 0.53 -23.24
N PHE A 35 -8.25 1.04 -22.60
CA PHE A 35 -8.08 2.45 -22.34
C PHE A 35 -6.85 2.99 -23.08
N GLU A 36 -7.01 4.11 -23.77
CA GLU A 36 -5.84 4.79 -24.34
C GLU A 36 -4.96 5.37 -23.22
N GLN A 37 -5.59 6.10 -22.29
CA GLN A 37 -4.91 6.73 -21.17
C GLN A 37 -5.70 6.54 -19.88
N VAL A 38 -4.99 6.13 -18.82
CA VAL A 38 -5.52 6.00 -17.47
C VAL A 38 -4.69 6.87 -16.51
N THR A 39 -5.38 7.64 -15.67
CA THR A 39 -4.78 8.29 -14.50
C THR A 39 -5.36 7.69 -13.23
N ILE A 40 -4.51 7.20 -12.33
CA ILE A 40 -4.90 6.67 -11.02
C ILE A 40 -4.48 7.68 -9.97
N ILE A 41 -5.44 8.15 -9.17
CA ILE A 41 -5.18 9.13 -8.11
C ILE A 41 -5.46 8.49 -6.74
N GLY A 42 -4.41 8.36 -5.94
CA GLY A 42 -4.50 7.85 -4.58
C GLY A 42 -4.99 8.88 -3.56
N ASN A 43 -5.00 8.44 -2.30
CA ASN A 43 -5.56 9.20 -1.19
C ASN A 43 -4.53 10.06 -0.43
N ALA A 44 -3.24 10.07 -0.83
CA ALA A 44 -2.23 10.92 -0.18
C ALA A 44 -2.57 12.40 -0.33
N SER A 45 -2.06 13.31 0.50
CA SER A 45 -2.27 14.75 0.33
C SER A 45 -1.61 15.27 -0.96
N GLY A 46 -2.04 16.45 -1.45
CA GLY A 46 -1.48 17.07 -2.65
C GLY A 46 -2.53 17.59 -3.62
N VAL A 47 -2.05 18.17 -4.74
CA VAL A 47 -2.93 18.72 -5.78
C VAL A 47 -3.61 17.56 -6.52
N TRP A 48 -4.94 17.62 -6.60
CA TRP A 48 -5.72 16.65 -7.36
C TRP A 48 -5.81 17.11 -8.83
N GLN A 49 -5.27 16.31 -9.75
CA GLN A 49 -5.21 16.63 -11.19
C GLN A 49 -5.79 15.47 -12.01
N PRO A 50 -7.11 15.50 -12.33
CA PRO A 50 -7.70 14.49 -13.19
C PRO A 50 -7.13 14.61 -14.60
N ALA A 51 -7.17 13.52 -15.35
CA ALA A 51 -6.76 13.55 -16.74
C ALA A 51 -7.67 14.50 -17.53
N ALA A 52 -7.11 15.22 -18.50
CA ALA A 52 -7.90 16.00 -19.46
C ALA A 52 -8.61 15.10 -20.48
N ALA A 53 -8.11 13.88 -20.70
CA ALA A 53 -8.64 12.87 -21.60
C ALA A 53 -8.43 11.45 -21.03
N GLY A 54 -9.21 10.47 -21.50
CA GLY A 54 -9.12 9.09 -21.02
C GLY A 54 -9.95 8.83 -19.77
N ALA A 55 -9.47 7.94 -18.90
CA ALA A 55 -10.16 7.57 -17.66
C ALA A 55 -9.34 7.94 -16.42
N THR A 56 -10.01 8.47 -15.40
CA THR A 56 -9.42 8.78 -14.09
C THR A 56 -10.02 7.85 -13.03
N PHE A 57 -9.18 7.06 -12.36
CA PHE A 57 -9.57 6.15 -11.28
C PHE A 57 -9.27 6.77 -9.91
N VAL A 58 -10.27 6.73 -9.03
CA VAL A 58 -10.19 7.22 -7.63
C VAL A 58 -10.74 6.17 -6.66
N PHE A 59 -10.45 6.33 -5.37
CA PHE A 59 -10.78 5.33 -4.35
C PHE A 59 -11.72 5.87 -3.27
N ASN A 60 -12.70 5.06 -2.89
CA ASN A 60 -13.57 5.28 -1.71
C ASN A 60 -14.26 6.66 -1.65
N GLY A 61 -14.68 7.20 -2.78
CA GLY A 61 -15.68 8.29 -2.86
C GLY A 61 -15.30 9.64 -2.24
N THR A 62 -14.19 9.76 -1.50
CA THR A 62 -13.81 10.94 -0.71
C THR A 62 -13.70 12.22 -1.53
N GLN A 63 -13.46 12.09 -2.83
CA GLN A 63 -13.42 13.21 -3.78
C GLN A 63 -14.29 12.98 -5.03
N TYR A 64 -15.01 11.85 -5.13
CA TYR A 64 -15.76 11.47 -6.33
C TYR A 64 -16.85 12.49 -6.69
N GLN A 65 -17.65 12.93 -5.71
CA GLN A 65 -18.74 13.87 -5.95
C GLN A 65 -18.25 15.25 -6.37
N GLN A 66 -17.18 15.76 -5.73
CA GLN A 66 -16.57 17.05 -6.09
C GLN A 66 -15.88 16.98 -7.47
N ALA A 67 -15.13 15.90 -7.73
CA ALA A 67 -14.48 15.65 -9.01
C ALA A 67 -15.49 15.55 -10.16
N GLN A 68 -16.59 14.81 -9.95
CA GLN A 68 -17.65 14.66 -10.93
C GLN A 68 -18.32 16.00 -11.26
N ALA A 69 -18.60 16.83 -10.24
CA ALA A 69 -19.18 18.16 -10.44
C ALA A 69 -18.28 19.10 -11.27
N ASN A 70 -16.96 19.04 -11.05
CA ASN A 70 -15.99 19.85 -11.80
C ASN A 70 -15.86 19.40 -13.26
N LEU A 71 -15.90 18.09 -13.52
CA LEU A 71 -15.82 17.53 -14.88
C LEU A 71 -17.05 17.86 -15.73
N THR A 72 -18.24 17.97 -15.12
CA THR A 72 -19.47 18.33 -15.84
C THR A 72 -19.51 19.78 -16.34
N GLN A 73 -18.63 20.66 -15.86
CA GLN A 73 -18.58 22.07 -16.27
C GLN A 73 -17.69 22.32 -17.49
N THR A 74 -16.72 21.44 -17.76
CA THR A 74 -15.79 21.56 -18.89
C THR A 74 -16.30 20.69 -20.05
N GLN A 75 -17.31 21.18 -20.77
CA GLN A 75 -17.80 20.55 -22.01
C GLN A 75 -16.69 20.58 -23.07
N PHE A 76 -16.01 19.45 -23.30
CA PHE A 76 -15.45 18.92 -24.57
C PHE A 76 -14.40 17.84 -24.20
N ASN A 77 -14.60 16.59 -24.66
CA ASN A 77 -13.76 15.41 -24.39
C ASN A 77 -13.52 15.08 -22.91
N ALA A 78 -14.58 15.10 -22.08
CA ALA A 78 -14.45 14.90 -20.64
C ALA A 78 -13.86 13.52 -20.30
N SER A 79 -12.77 13.52 -19.52
CA SER A 79 -12.23 12.32 -18.88
C SER A 79 -13.34 11.60 -18.09
N GLN A 80 -13.42 10.28 -18.26
CA GLN A 80 -14.33 9.44 -17.50
C GLN A 80 -13.82 9.27 -16.07
N LEU A 81 -14.61 9.67 -15.07
CA LEU A 81 -14.26 9.44 -13.65
C LEU A 81 -14.82 8.10 -13.19
N ILE A 82 -13.94 7.22 -12.71
CA ILE A 82 -14.26 5.88 -12.24
C ILE A 82 -13.87 5.78 -10.77
N ASN A 83 -14.82 5.38 -9.91
CA ASN A 83 -14.57 5.21 -8.49
C ASN A 83 -14.56 3.72 -8.12
N ILE A 84 -13.50 3.30 -7.43
CA ILE A 84 -13.34 1.97 -6.86
C ILE A 84 -13.56 2.06 -5.36
N ALA A 85 -14.57 1.35 -4.86
CA ALA A 85 -14.81 1.20 -3.43
C ALA A 85 -14.52 -0.23 -2.99
N ASN A 86 -14.06 -0.39 -1.75
CA ASN A 86 -13.97 -1.69 -1.10
C ASN A 86 -15.39 -2.28 -0.96
N GLY A 87 -15.58 -3.55 -1.36
CA GLY A 87 -16.87 -4.20 -1.55
C GLY A 87 -17.67 -4.53 -0.29
N GLY A 88 -17.51 -3.78 0.80
CA GLY A 88 -18.24 -3.96 2.07
C GLY A 88 -19.74 -3.62 2.01
N PHE A 89 -20.33 -3.50 0.83
CA PHE A 89 -21.77 -3.32 0.67
C PHE A 89 -22.44 -4.69 0.73
N ALA A 90 -23.52 -4.79 1.52
CA ALA A 90 -24.24 -6.04 1.80
C ALA A 90 -24.66 -6.86 0.57
N ASP A 91 -24.69 -6.23 -0.61
CA ASP A 91 -25.13 -6.82 -1.89
C ASP A 91 -24.00 -7.00 -2.93
N SER A 92 -22.74 -6.67 -2.61
CA SER A 92 -21.65 -6.79 -3.58
C SER A 92 -21.26 -8.25 -3.83
N GLN A 93 -21.28 -8.69 -5.09
CA GLN A 93 -20.83 -10.02 -5.50
C GLN A 93 -19.29 -10.15 -5.52
N TYR A 94 -18.58 -9.02 -5.52
CA TYR A 94 -17.13 -8.94 -5.72
C TYR A 94 -16.45 -8.16 -4.59
N ALA A 95 -15.13 -8.29 -4.50
CA ALA A 95 -14.33 -7.60 -3.48
C ALA A 95 -14.29 -6.07 -3.66
N PHE A 96 -14.66 -5.60 -4.85
CA PHE A 96 -14.66 -4.19 -5.23
C PHE A 96 -16.00 -3.81 -5.85
N VAL A 97 -16.41 -2.56 -5.67
CA VAL A 97 -17.52 -1.95 -6.41
C VAL A 97 -16.96 -0.84 -7.30
N VAL A 98 -17.33 -0.87 -8.58
CA VAL A 98 -16.86 0.09 -9.59
C VAL A 98 -18.03 0.94 -10.05
N HIS A 99 -17.90 2.26 -9.91
CA HIS A 99 -18.86 3.26 -10.37
C HIS A 99 -18.25 4.11 -11.50
N GLY A 100 -19.10 4.65 -12.38
CA GLY A 100 -18.66 5.58 -13.43
C GLY A 100 -18.22 4.92 -14.75
N HIS A 101 -18.34 3.59 -14.88
CA HIS A 101 -18.04 2.85 -16.10
C HIS A 101 -19.16 1.87 -16.49
N GLU A 102 -19.53 1.82 -17.78
CA GLU A 102 -20.60 0.94 -18.28
C GLU A 102 -20.34 -0.55 -18.02
N ARG A 103 -19.08 -0.97 -18.10
CA ARG A 103 -18.61 -2.33 -17.77
C ARG A 103 -18.12 -2.48 -16.33
N GLY A 104 -18.61 -1.67 -15.40
CA GLY A 104 -18.23 -1.67 -13.99
C GLY A 104 -18.21 -3.07 -13.33
N PRO A 105 -19.24 -3.91 -13.50
CA PRO A 105 -19.24 -5.27 -12.93
C PRO A 105 -18.10 -6.16 -13.45
N LEU A 106 -17.72 -6.02 -14.73
CA LEU A 106 -16.62 -6.79 -15.31
C LEU A 106 -15.26 -6.31 -14.76
N LEU A 107 -15.09 -4.99 -14.60
CA LEU A 107 -13.91 -4.41 -13.93
C LEU A 107 -13.81 -4.86 -12.46
N ALA A 108 -14.93 -4.87 -11.72
CA ALA A 108 -14.97 -5.33 -10.32
C ALA A 108 -14.52 -6.80 -10.19
N ARG A 109 -14.97 -7.65 -11.10
CA ARG A 109 -14.56 -9.06 -11.17
C ARG A 109 -13.07 -9.19 -11.52
N ALA A 110 -12.56 -8.42 -12.48
CA ALA A 110 -11.15 -8.41 -12.85
C ALA A 110 -10.25 -7.93 -11.70
N LEU A 111 -10.62 -6.83 -11.02
CA LEU A 111 -9.92 -6.35 -9.82
C LEU A 111 -9.90 -7.42 -8.72
N THR A 112 -11.03 -8.11 -8.51
CA THR A 112 -11.11 -9.20 -7.52
C THR A 112 -10.18 -10.36 -7.88
N GLN A 113 -10.10 -10.73 -9.16
CA GLN A 113 -9.17 -11.75 -9.64
C GLN A 113 -7.71 -11.35 -9.40
N ILE A 114 -7.33 -10.13 -9.80
CA ILE A 114 -5.96 -9.61 -9.57
C ILE A 114 -5.62 -9.62 -8.08
N ALA A 115 -6.53 -9.16 -7.21
CA ALA A 115 -6.28 -9.16 -5.76
C ALA A 115 -6.07 -10.58 -5.21
N THR A 116 -6.89 -11.54 -5.65
CA THR A 116 -6.73 -12.97 -5.31
C THR A 116 -5.40 -13.54 -5.80
N GLU A 117 -4.95 -13.17 -7.00
CA GLU A 117 -3.70 -13.64 -7.59
C GLU A 117 -2.46 -13.04 -6.89
N LEU A 118 -2.54 -11.79 -6.42
CA LEU A 118 -1.46 -11.13 -5.67
C LEU A 118 -1.33 -11.65 -4.22
N THR A 119 -2.43 -12.11 -3.62
CA THR A 119 -2.50 -12.47 -2.19
C THR A 119 -1.44 -13.50 -1.76
N PRO A 120 -1.21 -14.63 -2.45
CA PRO A 120 -0.20 -15.62 -2.04
C PRO A 120 1.22 -15.05 -1.99
N THR A 121 1.56 -14.16 -2.93
CA THR A 121 2.90 -13.55 -3.02
C THR A 121 3.08 -12.38 -2.06
N LEU A 122 1.99 -11.70 -1.70
CA LEU A 122 1.99 -10.60 -0.75
C LEU A 122 1.90 -11.07 0.71
N GLY A 123 1.32 -12.26 0.94
CA GLY A 123 1.03 -12.80 2.27
C GLY A 123 -0.20 -12.19 2.95
N CYS A 124 -0.89 -11.25 2.30
CA CYS A 124 -2.13 -10.63 2.76
C CYS A 124 -2.96 -10.11 1.58
N TRP A 125 -4.19 -9.65 1.84
CA TRP A 125 -5.00 -8.99 0.82
C TRP A 125 -4.37 -7.64 0.40
N PRO A 126 -4.24 -7.35 -0.90
CA PRO A 126 -3.61 -6.12 -1.38
C PRO A 126 -4.52 -4.90 -1.24
N SER A 127 -3.93 -3.71 -1.25
CA SER A 127 -4.65 -2.45 -1.38
C SER A 127 -5.39 -2.36 -2.73
N SER A 128 -6.48 -1.60 -2.74
CA SER A 128 -7.17 -1.24 -3.99
C SER A 128 -6.26 -0.49 -4.96
N GLY A 129 -5.32 0.30 -4.45
CA GLY A 129 -4.31 1.02 -5.23
C GLY A 129 -3.43 0.09 -6.05
N LEU A 130 -2.71 -0.84 -5.40
CA LEU A 130 -1.86 -1.81 -6.11
C LEU A 130 -2.67 -2.66 -7.10
N THR A 131 -3.84 -3.13 -6.66
CA THR A 131 -4.73 -3.97 -7.49
C THR A 131 -5.15 -3.25 -8.77
N THR A 132 -5.47 -1.96 -8.66
CA THR A 132 -5.89 -1.13 -9.81
C THR A 132 -4.72 -0.87 -10.75
N ILE A 133 -3.54 -0.54 -10.21
CA ILE A 133 -2.34 -0.32 -11.02
C ILE A 133 -1.99 -1.58 -11.81
N ALA A 134 -1.98 -2.75 -11.15
CA ALA A 134 -1.68 -4.03 -11.80
C ALA A 134 -2.68 -4.39 -12.91
N LEU A 135 -3.97 -4.06 -12.75
CA LEU A 135 -4.97 -4.27 -13.79
C LEU A 135 -4.80 -3.26 -14.93
N MET A 136 -4.61 -1.97 -14.63
CA MET A 136 -4.55 -0.91 -15.64
C MET A 136 -3.28 -1.00 -16.51
N VAL A 137 -2.16 -1.48 -15.96
CA VAL A 137 -0.97 -1.79 -16.77
C VAL A 137 -1.25 -2.87 -17.83
N GLN A 138 -2.29 -3.69 -17.67
CA GLN A 138 -2.69 -4.66 -18.69
C GLN A 138 -3.70 -4.07 -19.68
N LEU A 139 -4.63 -3.25 -19.20
CA LEU A 139 -5.76 -2.76 -20.01
C LEU A 139 -5.52 -1.41 -20.71
N ALA A 140 -4.45 -0.68 -20.34
CA ALA A 140 -4.19 0.65 -20.86
C ALA A 140 -2.89 0.76 -21.67
N ASN A 141 -2.88 1.65 -22.68
CA ASN A 141 -1.65 2.01 -23.38
C ASN A 141 -0.72 2.85 -22.50
N THR A 142 -1.28 3.79 -21.73
CA THR A 142 -0.53 4.60 -20.75
C THR A 142 -1.25 4.65 -19.42
N VAL A 143 -0.51 4.47 -18.33
CA VAL A 143 -0.97 4.59 -16.95
C VAL A 143 -0.13 5.66 -16.25
N THR A 144 -0.78 6.66 -15.67
CA THR A 144 -0.16 7.66 -14.82
C THR A 144 -0.67 7.48 -13.40
N VAL A 145 0.22 7.45 -12.41
CA VAL A 145 -0.14 7.32 -10.99
C VAL A 145 0.27 8.58 -10.23
N GLN A 146 -0.67 9.11 -9.45
CA GLN A 146 -0.50 10.32 -8.64
C GLN A 146 -1.00 10.10 -7.21
N ARG A 147 -0.48 10.87 -6.25
CA ARG A 147 -0.90 10.87 -4.84
C ARG A 147 -0.90 9.47 -4.21
N MET A 148 0.08 8.66 -4.59
CA MET A 148 0.21 7.27 -4.15
C MET A 148 1.66 6.82 -4.25
N SER A 149 2.40 6.81 -3.14
CA SER A 149 3.75 6.22 -3.10
C SER A 149 3.74 4.72 -2.74
N LEU A 150 2.58 4.15 -2.39
CA LEU A 150 2.47 2.87 -1.67
C LEU A 150 3.35 2.79 -0.40
N LEU A 151 3.65 3.94 0.22
CA LEU A 151 4.42 4.00 1.46
C LEU A 151 3.83 5.01 2.46
N PRO A 152 2.53 4.96 2.78
CA PRO A 152 1.95 5.88 3.77
C PRO A 152 2.66 5.74 5.11
N SER A 153 2.87 6.85 5.83
CA SER A 153 3.61 6.85 7.10
C SER A 153 2.95 5.94 8.14
N LEU A 154 3.78 5.22 8.90
CA LEU A 154 3.37 4.50 10.11
C LEU A 154 3.51 5.34 11.39
N GLN A 155 3.94 6.61 11.29
CA GLN A 155 4.01 7.49 12.44
C GLN A 155 2.63 7.72 13.03
N ARG A 156 2.49 7.44 14.33
CA ARG A 156 1.28 7.74 15.07
C ARG A 156 1.35 9.16 15.60
N ALA A 157 0.20 9.83 15.64
CA ALA A 157 0.07 11.07 16.38
C ALA A 157 -0.03 10.78 17.89
N GLU A 158 0.41 11.70 18.74
CA GLU A 158 0.45 11.52 20.20
C GLU A 158 -0.94 11.29 20.79
N GLU A 159 -1.96 11.93 20.21
CA GLU A 159 -3.36 11.80 20.59
C GLU A 159 -4.01 10.46 20.22
N LEU A 160 -3.38 9.65 19.35
CA LEU A 160 -3.94 8.38 18.89
C LEU A 160 -3.66 7.27 19.90
N THR A 161 -4.67 6.95 20.71
CA THR A 161 -4.56 5.92 21.75
C THR A 161 -4.20 4.54 21.19
N ALA A 162 -3.51 3.72 21.98
CA ALA A 162 -3.09 2.37 21.60
C ALA A 162 -4.26 1.40 21.29
N ALA A 163 -5.51 1.78 21.63
CA ALA A 163 -6.71 1.03 21.26
C ALA A 163 -7.10 1.24 19.78
N HIS A 164 -6.59 2.28 19.13
CA HIS A 164 -6.87 2.59 17.73
C HIS A 164 -5.66 2.30 16.86
N HIS A 165 -5.86 1.48 15.83
CA HIS A 165 -4.84 1.19 14.83
C HIS A 165 -4.80 2.28 13.77
N LEU A 166 -3.64 2.48 13.14
CA LEU A 166 -3.54 3.35 11.97
C LEU A 166 -4.22 2.66 10.78
N PRO A 167 -5.07 3.32 10.00
CA PRO A 167 -5.69 2.69 8.83
C PRO A 167 -4.67 2.09 7.84
N CYS A 168 -3.48 2.68 7.73
CA CYS A 168 -2.43 2.17 6.86
C CYS A 168 -1.77 0.87 7.36
N MET A 169 -1.86 0.50 8.65
CA MET A 169 -1.11 -0.68 9.12
C MET A 169 -1.71 -2.03 8.68
N VAL A 170 -2.83 -2.03 7.96
CA VAL A 170 -3.54 -3.24 7.51
C VAL A 170 -2.99 -3.84 6.21
N HIS A 171 -2.06 -3.14 5.56
CA HIS A 171 -1.45 -3.55 4.30
C HIS A 171 0.05 -3.79 4.45
N ASN A 172 0.55 -4.82 3.77
CA ASN A 172 1.98 -5.05 3.61
C ASN A 172 2.56 -4.05 2.59
N TRP A 173 2.75 -2.79 2.98
CA TRP A 173 3.25 -1.74 2.05
C TRP A 173 4.63 -2.04 1.45
N LEU A 174 5.51 -2.68 2.22
CA LEU A 174 6.82 -3.11 1.71
C LEU A 174 6.65 -4.15 0.60
N GLY A 175 5.80 -5.17 0.83
CA GLY A 175 5.47 -6.16 -0.18
C GLY A 175 4.74 -5.57 -1.39
N GLU A 176 3.82 -4.63 -1.16
CA GLU A 176 3.11 -3.95 -2.25
C GLU A 176 4.06 -3.15 -3.14
N ARG A 177 5.01 -2.43 -2.55
CA ARG A 177 6.05 -1.73 -3.31
C ARG A 177 6.96 -2.69 -4.07
N ARG A 178 7.37 -3.79 -3.44
CA ARG A 178 8.16 -4.83 -4.13
C ARG A 178 7.42 -5.37 -5.35
N LEU A 179 6.11 -5.64 -5.24
CA LEU A 179 5.31 -6.11 -6.37
C LEU A 179 5.10 -5.00 -7.42
N ALA A 180 4.82 -3.77 -7.00
CA ALA A 180 4.65 -2.63 -7.89
C ALA A 180 5.92 -2.34 -8.71
N LYS A 181 7.11 -2.52 -8.13
CA LYS A 181 8.39 -2.40 -8.85
C LYS A 181 8.44 -3.29 -10.10
N ALA A 182 7.86 -4.49 -10.05
CA ALA A 182 7.83 -5.41 -11.18
C ALA A 182 6.84 -5.01 -12.29
N LEU A 183 5.97 -4.01 -12.05
CA LEU A 183 5.01 -3.49 -13.02
C LEU A 183 5.58 -2.37 -13.89
N PHE A 184 6.75 -1.83 -13.53
CA PHE A 184 7.35 -0.72 -14.28
C PHE A 184 7.64 -1.13 -15.73
N SER A 185 7.17 -0.27 -16.63
CA SER A 185 7.39 -0.37 -18.07
C SER A 185 7.31 1.04 -18.65
N HIS A 186 7.64 1.20 -19.94
CA HIS A 186 7.50 2.48 -20.64
C HIS A 186 6.05 3.04 -20.65
N ARG A 187 5.07 2.22 -20.26
CA ARG A 187 3.65 2.60 -20.18
C ARG A 187 3.23 3.14 -18.81
N LEU A 188 4.05 2.97 -17.77
CA LEU A 188 3.73 3.37 -16.40
C LEU A 188 4.56 4.60 -15.99
N VAL A 189 3.88 5.73 -15.85
CA VAL A 189 4.45 6.98 -15.33
C VAL A 189 4.07 7.11 -13.86
N TRP A 190 5.06 7.12 -12.96
CA TRP A 190 4.82 7.11 -11.53
C TRP A 190 5.94 7.81 -10.75
N ASP A 191 5.94 9.14 -10.80
CA ASP A 191 7.02 9.99 -10.26
C ASP A 191 7.15 9.92 -8.73
N GLU A 192 6.07 9.56 -8.02
CA GLU A 192 6.06 9.44 -6.56
C GLU A 192 6.52 8.06 -6.05
N PHE A 193 6.76 7.09 -6.94
CA PHE A 193 7.21 5.77 -6.53
C PHE A 193 8.68 5.75 -6.10
N PRO A 194 9.65 6.36 -6.83
CA PRO A 194 11.04 6.36 -6.44
C PRO A 194 11.27 7.06 -5.10
N LEU A 195 11.92 6.35 -4.18
CA LEU A 195 12.36 6.88 -2.90
C LEU A 195 13.78 7.43 -2.99
N LEU A 196 14.00 8.52 -2.26
CA LEU A 196 15.33 9.02 -1.94
C LEU A 196 15.87 8.31 -0.68
N PRO A 197 17.20 8.20 -0.53
CA PRO A 197 17.80 7.71 0.71
C PRO A 197 17.44 8.62 1.88
N VAL A 198 17.45 8.09 3.11
CA VAL A 198 17.28 8.91 4.31
C VAL A 198 18.62 9.55 4.64
N ASP A 199 18.68 10.88 4.56
CA ASP A 199 19.85 11.65 4.96
C ASP A 199 19.93 11.74 6.49
N LEU A 200 20.57 10.73 7.09
CA LEU A 200 20.92 10.76 8.50
C LEU A 200 22.23 11.53 8.67
N GLN A 201 22.21 12.59 9.48
CA GLN A 201 23.43 13.23 9.98
C GLN A 201 24.30 12.13 10.59
N ALA A 202 25.56 12.00 10.14
CA ALA A 202 26.45 10.95 10.58
C ALA A 202 26.58 10.97 12.11
N SER A 203 25.88 10.07 12.78
CA SER A 203 26.11 9.81 14.18
C SER A 203 27.46 9.12 14.31
N ASN A 204 28.35 9.68 15.13
CA ASN A 204 29.67 9.12 15.42
C ASN A 204 29.61 7.75 16.15
N THR A 205 28.42 7.23 16.45
CA THR A 205 28.25 5.86 16.92
C THR A 205 28.39 4.90 15.75
N VAL A 206 29.65 4.48 15.52
CA VAL A 206 30.04 3.36 14.66
C VAL A 206 29.48 2.08 15.26
N GLY A 207 28.19 1.84 15.09
CA GLY A 207 27.61 0.51 15.15
C GLY A 207 27.69 -0.06 13.74
N ASN A 208 28.78 -0.75 13.41
CA ASN A 208 28.93 -1.46 12.14
C ASN A 208 28.13 -2.78 12.13
N ASP A 209 27.10 -2.84 12.97
CA ASP A 209 26.33 -4.05 13.24
C ASP A 209 25.31 -4.25 12.13
N ASN A 210 25.11 -5.51 11.78
CA ASN A 210 24.14 -5.90 10.77
C ASN A 210 22.72 -5.53 11.26
N PRO A 211 22.02 -4.57 10.60
CA PRO A 211 20.69 -4.14 11.04
C PRO A 211 19.67 -5.28 11.03
N PHE A 212 19.88 -6.31 10.21
CA PHE A 212 18.98 -7.46 10.15
C PHE A 212 19.05 -8.35 11.41
N LEU A 213 20.17 -8.33 12.14
CA LEU A 213 20.26 -8.99 13.45
C LEU A 213 19.40 -8.28 14.50
N LEU A 214 19.33 -6.94 14.44
CA LEU A 214 18.44 -6.16 15.32
C LEU A 214 16.97 -6.35 14.93
N LEU A 215 16.66 -6.51 13.64
CA LEU A 215 15.32 -6.89 13.20
C LEU A 215 14.92 -8.29 13.72
N ASP A 216 15.86 -9.23 13.83
CA ASP A 216 15.58 -10.55 14.42
C ASP A 216 15.17 -10.45 15.89
N VAL A 217 15.72 -9.50 16.66
CA VAL A 217 15.28 -9.22 18.04
C VAL A 217 13.80 -8.85 18.08
N LEU A 218 13.32 -8.09 17.09
CA LEU A 218 11.90 -7.73 16.99
C LEU A 218 11.01 -8.94 16.68
N ARG A 219 11.51 -9.90 15.89
CA ARG A 219 10.79 -11.11 15.45
C ARG A 219 10.76 -12.25 16.48
N GLN A 220 11.81 -12.38 17.30
CA GLN A 220 12.01 -13.52 18.20
C GLN A 220 11.02 -13.59 19.37
N LYS A 221 10.31 -12.50 19.68
CA LYS A 221 9.29 -12.50 20.72
C LYS A 221 7.93 -12.75 20.06
N PRO A 222 7.10 -13.68 20.58
CA PRO A 222 5.75 -13.87 20.07
C PRO A 222 5.01 -12.53 20.05
N VAL A 223 4.05 -12.40 19.13
CA VAL A 223 3.15 -11.25 19.03
C VAL A 223 2.22 -11.26 20.24
N ASP A 224 2.78 -10.93 21.40
CA ASP A 224 2.06 -10.78 22.64
C ASP A 224 1.58 -9.34 22.72
N ALA A 225 0.28 -9.17 23.00
CA ALA A 225 -0.32 -7.86 23.18
C ALA A 225 0.30 -7.07 24.37
N LYS A 226 1.09 -7.72 25.22
CA LYS A 226 1.70 -7.15 26.44
C LYS A 226 3.08 -7.77 26.73
N PRO A 227 4.14 -7.40 26.00
CA PRO A 227 5.49 -7.80 26.36
C PRO A 227 5.88 -7.30 27.76
N SER A 228 6.84 -7.97 28.42
CA SER A 228 7.41 -7.47 29.67
C SER A 228 8.07 -6.10 29.47
N LEU A 229 8.18 -5.29 30.53
CA LEU A 229 8.84 -3.98 30.46
C LEU A 229 10.28 -4.08 29.95
N GLN A 230 11.01 -5.13 30.37
CA GLN A 230 12.36 -5.40 29.90
C GLN A 230 12.39 -5.68 28.39
N ALA A 231 11.52 -6.57 27.90
CA ALA A 231 11.45 -6.89 26.47
C ALA A 231 11.06 -5.66 25.63
N ARG A 232 10.14 -4.84 26.15
CA ARG A 232 9.75 -3.58 25.49
C ARG A 232 10.92 -2.60 25.39
N HIS A 233 11.71 -2.47 26.47
CA HIS A 233 12.89 -1.61 26.49
C HIS A 233 13.98 -2.10 25.51
N GLU A 234 14.25 -3.40 25.48
CA GLU A 234 15.20 -4.02 24.53
C GLU A 234 14.77 -3.79 23.06
N GLN A 235 13.49 -3.97 22.76
CA GLN A 235 12.94 -3.74 21.41
C GLN A 235 12.95 -2.25 21.04
N LEU A 236 12.63 -1.35 21.97
CA LEU A 236 12.70 0.09 21.73
C LEU A 236 14.14 0.55 21.44
N ASN A 237 15.12 0.09 22.23
CA ASN A 237 16.53 0.39 21.98
C ASN A 237 16.98 -0.12 20.60
N SER A 238 16.49 -1.30 20.20
CA SER A 238 16.75 -1.84 18.86
C SER A 238 16.14 -0.97 17.76
N LEU A 239 14.91 -0.49 17.93
CA LEU A 239 14.27 0.44 16.99
C LEU A 239 15.03 1.78 16.88
N VAL A 240 15.45 2.34 18.01
CA VAL A 240 16.26 3.56 18.04
C VAL A 240 17.55 3.36 17.23
N ALA A 241 18.31 2.31 17.54
CA ALA A 241 19.55 1.99 16.83
C ALA A 241 19.32 1.80 15.33
N LEU A 242 18.31 0.99 14.95
CA LEU A 242 17.94 0.74 13.56
C LEU A 242 17.57 2.02 12.79
N SER A 243 16.85 2.95 13.43
CA SER A 243 16.43 4.21 12.81
C SER A 243 17.60 5.17 12.55
N GLN A 244 18.70 5.00 13.28
CA GLN A 244 19.92 5.81 13.16
C GLN A 244 20.98 5.14 12.26
N THR A 245 20.76 3.89 11.83
CA THR A 245 21.66 3.17 10.93
C THR A 245 21.69 3.81 9.55
N SER A 246 22.89 4.10 9.06
CA SER A 246 23.09 4.74 7.75
C SER A 246 22.51 3.92 6.60
N THR A 247 22.04 4.59 5.55
CA THR A 247 21.56 3.92 4.32
C THR A 247 22.61 3.00 3.70
N ARG A 248 23.90 3.38 3.76
CA ARG A 248 25.00 2.54 3.25
C ARG A 248 25.10 1.21 3.99
N THR A 249 24.95 1.21 5.31
CA THR A 249 24.96 -0.01 6.13
C THR A 249 23.76 -0.89 5.80
N TRP A 250 22.56 -0.30 5.70
CA TRP A 250 21.36 -1.00 5.26
C TRP A 250 21.54 -1.69 3.90
N GLN A 251 22.03 -0.97 2.90
CA GLN A 251 22.25 -1.50 1.55
C GLN A 251 23.28 -2.63 1.53
N TYR A 252 24.39 -2.50 2.27
CA TYR A 252 25.44 -3.51 2.31
C TYR A 252 24.90 -4.87 2.79
N TYR A 253 24.15 -4.87 3.89
CA TYR A 253 23.60 -6.11 4.44
C TYR A 253 22.36 -6.59 3.68
N ALA A 254 21.57 -5.68 3.10
CA ALA A 254 20.41 -6.03 2.27
C ALA A 254 20.78 -6.97 1.09
N GLN A 255 22.00 -6.87 0.57
CA GLN A 255 22.50 -7.75 -0.49
C GLN A 255 22.72 -9.20 -0.02
N GLN A 256 22.84 -9.42 1.28
CA GLN A 256 23.15 -10.72 1.88
C GLN A 256 21.89 -11.42 2.43
N VAL A 257 20.77 -10.70 2.58
CA VAL A 257 19.55 -11.18 3.22
C VAL A 257 18.34 -11.11 2.30
N ASN A 258 17.33 -11.92 2.60
CA ASN A 258 16.05 -11.81 1.93
C ASN A 258 15.18 -10.72 2.58
N LEU A 259 15.08 -9.56 1.94
CA LEU A 259 14.29 -8.42 2.45
C LEU A 259 12.81 -8.77 2.70
N THR A 260 12.25 -9.77 2.00
CA THR A 260 10.83 -10.13 2.15
C THR A 260 10.52 -10.72 3.52
N ASP A 261 11.50 -11.33 4.18
CA ASP A 261 11.31 -12.03 5.45
C ASP A 261 10.92 -11.09 6.59
N TYR A 262 11.25 -9.80 6.44
CA TYR A 262 11.01 -8.76 7.44
C TYR A 262 9.74 -7.93 7.18
N GLU A 263 9.06 -8.12 6.05
CA GLU A 263 7.84 -7.38 5.69
C GLU A 263 6.74 -7.52 6.77
N SER A 264 6.60 -8.72 7.33
CA SER A 264 5.62 -9.06 8.37
C SER A 264 5.72 -8.26 9.68
N LEU A 265 6.84 -7.58 9.93
CA LEU A 265 6.99 -6.71 11.10
C LEU A 265 6.21 -5.40 10.98
N PHE A 266 5.84 -4.99 9.76
CA PHE A 266 5.37 -3.63 9.48
C PHE A 266 3.87 -3.53 9.19
N PHE A 267 3.11 -4.61 9.37
CA PHE A 267 1.68 -4.61 9.16
C PHE A 267 0.97 -5.64 10.05
N ASN A 268 -0.33 -5.44 10.26
CA ASN A 268 -1.24 -6.45 10.76
C ASN A 268 -2.51 -6.39 9.91
N HIS A 269 -2.71 -7.40 9.06
CA HIS A 269 -3.84 -7.44 8.14
C HIS A 269 -5.22 -7.56 8.83
N MET A 270 -5.25 -8.01 10.08
CA MET A 270 -6.49 -8.23 10.84
C MET A 270 -6.36 -7.69 12.27
N PRO A 271 -6.17 -6.37 12.46
CA PRO A 271 -5.90 -5.79 13.77
C PRO A 271 -7.09 -5.86 14.73
N GLU A 272 -8.30 -6.13 14.24
CA GLU A 272 -9.48 -6.32 15.10
C GLU A 272 -9.58 -7.71 15.71
N THR A 273 -8.96 -8.72 15.08
CA THR A 273 -9.10 -10.14 15.49
C THR A 273 -7.77 -10.81 15.83
N LYS A 274 -6.65 -10.23 15.41
CA LYS A 274 -5.30 -10.73 15.71
C LYS A 274 -4.48 -9.66 16.44
N PRO A 275 -3.65 -10.07 17.42
CA PRO A 275 -2.77 -9.13 18.10
C PRO A 275 -1.77 -8.51 17.12
N SER A 276 -1.49 -7.22 17.32
CA SER A 276 -0.43 -6.50 16.62
C SER A 276 0.85 -6.51 17.45
N TYR A 277 2.00 -6.34 16.81
CA TYR A 277 3.21 -5.94 17.53
C TYR A 277 2.95 -4.61 18.26
N TRP A 278 3.35 -4.52 19.53
CA TRP A 278 3.10 -3.33 20.35
C TRP A 278 3.66 -2.05 19.73
N PHE A 279 4.80 -2.14 19.04
CA PHE A 279 5.45 -0.99 18.40
C PHE A 279 4.68 -0.43 17.20
N LEU A 280 3.73 -1.18 16.62
CA LEU A 280 2.78 -0.65 15.63
C LEU A 280 1.67 0.19 16.28
N MET A 281 1.46 0.02 17.58
CA MET A 281 0.39 0.65 18.36
C MET A 281 0.91 1.74 19.32
N ASP A 282 2.21 1.94 19.38
CA ASP A 282 2.88 2.84 20.31
C ASP A 282 3.39 4.11 19.62
N TYR A 283 3.13 5.26 20.24
CA TYR A 283 3.49 6.57 19.68
C TYR A 283 5.00 6.69 19.42
N GLU A 284 5.82 6.46 20.45
CA GLU A 284 7.27 6.66 20.38
C GLU A 284 7.91 5.66 19.42
N ALA A 285 7.60 4.37 19.58
CA ALA A 285 8.18 3.32 18.75
C ALA A 285 7.83 3.49 17.26
N SER A 286 6.62 3.98 16.95
CA SER A 286 6.18 4.20 15.57
C SER A 286 7.00 5.26 14.82
N GLN A 287 7.60 6.23 15.53
CA GLN A 287 8.45 7.25 14.92
C GLN A 287 9.71 6.63 14.31
N TYR A 288 10.34 5.73 15.07
CA TYR A 288 11.51 4.98 14.62
C TYR A 288 11.15 3.96 13.54
N LEU A 289 10.01 3.28 13.71
CA LEU A 289 9.54 2.25 12.77
C LEU A 289 9.36 2.79 11.35
N ASP A 290 8.87 4.04 11.21
CA ASP A 290 8.64 4.63 9.90
C ASP A 290 9.95 4.86 9.12
N ILE A 291 11.01 5.31 9.81
CA ILE A 291 12.35 5.48 9.22
C ILE A 291 12.91 4.13 8.77
N ILE A 292 12.79 3.11 9.62
CA ILE A 292 13.29 1.75 9.33
C ILE A 292 12.57 1.17 8.11
N ARG A 293 11.24 1.32 8.06
CA ARG A 293 10.42 0.89 6.93
C ARG A 293 10.84 1.60 5.64
N HIS A 294 11.11 2.90 5.68
CA HIS A 294 11.61 3.64 4.52
C HIS A 294 12.97 3.10 4.04
N GLN A 295 13.91 2.83 4.95
CA GLN A 295 15.21 2.26 4.60
C GLN A 295 15.07 0.88 3.92
N LEU A 296 14.19 0.01 4.45
CA LEU A 296 13.89 -1.28 3.84
C LEU A 296 13.27 -1.13 2.45
N ALA A 297 12.29 -0.23 2.28
CA ALA A 297 11.66 0.06 1.00
C ALA A 297 12.67 0.60 -0.02
N TYR A 298 13.58 1.47 0.41
CA TYR A 298 14.66 1.99 -0.42
C TYR A 298 15.65 0.87 -0.81
N CYS A 299 16.01 -0.02 0.12
CA CYS A 299 16.84 -1.19 -0.19
C CYS A 299 16.17 -2.11 -1.23
N GLN A 300 14.86 -2.38 -1.09
CA GLN A 300 14.09 -3.13 -2.09
C GLN A 300 14.10 -2.45 -3.47
N GLN A 301 14.01 -1.12 -3.49
CA GLN A 301 14.05 -0.32 -4.72
C GLN A 301 15.40 -0.46 -5.44
N VAL A 302 16.52 -0.34 -4.72
CA VAL A 302 17.84 -0.39 -5.35
C VAL A 302 18.35 -1.82 -5.58
N ALA A 303 17.86 -2.81 -4.83
CA ALA A 303 18.27 -4.20 -5.00
C ALA A 303 17.92 -4.74 -6.40
N GLY A 304 18.91 -5.33 -7.08
CA GLY A 304 18.74 -5.94 -8.41
C GLY A 304 18.47 -4.94 -9.55
N SER A 305 19.09 -3.76 -9.52
CA SER A 305 18.80 -2.66 -10.45
C SER A 305 18.85 -3.09 -11.94
N GLN A 306 17.69 -3.28 -12.57
CA GLN A 306 17.44 -2.59 -13.82
C GLN A 306 17.08 -1.16 -13.44
N SER A 307 17.84 -0.19 -13.94
CA SER A 307 17.59 1.23 -13.77
C SER A 307 16.16 1.59 -14.19
N PHE A 308 15.49 2.42 -13.40
CA PHE A 308 14.21 3.02 -13.78
C PHE A 308 14.42 3.83 -15.07
N PRO A 309 13.55 3.70 -16.09
CA PRO A 309 13.60 4.55 -17.28
C PRO A 309 13.29 6.01 -16.94
#